data_AF-A0ABC9XAP8-F1
#
_entry.id   AF-A0ABC9XAP8-F1
#
_cell.length_a   1.000
_cell.length_b   1.000
_cell.length_c   1.000
_cell.angle_alpha   90.00
_cell.angle_beta   90.00
_cell.angle_gamma   90.00
#
_symmetry.space_group_name_H-M   'P 1'
#
loop_
_entity.id
_entity.type
_entity.pdbx_description
1 polymer ?
#
loop_
_entity_poly.entity_id
_entity_poly.type
_entity_poly.pdbx_seq_one_letter_code
_entity_poly.pdbx_strand_id
1 'polypeptide(L)'
;MFGFPQSLPPRPEHAGESEQAMLPERDYERPKPSNGVLRHALDGESSTTCFQQLRVIPKVTKHLLSNPVFTCIILAACMEIAVVAGFAAFLGKYLEQQFNLTTSSANQLLGMTAIPCACLGIFLGGLLVKKLSLSALGAIRMAMLVNLVSTACYVSFLFLGCDTGPVAGVTVPYGNNSTPTSSLDPYSPCNNNCECQTDSFTPVCGADGVTYLSACFAGCSSTNLSGCSCLTSVPAENATVVPGKCPSPGCEEAFLTFLCVMCVCSMIGAMAQTPSVIILIRTVSPELKSYALGVLFLLLRLLGFIPPPLIFGAGIDSTCLFWSTFCGEQGACALYDNVVYRYLYVSIAIALKSFAFILYTTTWQCLRKNYKRYIKNHEGGLSTRLEGVVSKFADDTKSGGAVDSIEGGEALQRDLDRLENWAITNRMRFNKGKCWILHLGRGSPGYTYRLGDETLDTSHAERDLGVSVNSKLNMSQQCAQAARKANHILGCIKHG
;
A
#
# COMPACT_ATOMS: atom_id res chain seq x y z
N MET A 1 -21.28 -32.12 -6.37
CA MET A 1 -21.73 -31.05 -7.27
C MET A 1 -20.50 -30.35 -7.86
N PHE A 2 -20.25 -30.49 -9.17
CA PHE A 2 -19.10 -29.90 -9.89
C PHE A 2 -19.62 -29.14 -11.11
N GLY A 3 -19.81 -27.82 -11.01
CA GLY A 3 -20.47 -27.06 -12.07
C GLY A 3 -19.80 -25.73 -12.41
N PHE A 4 -19.06 -25.71 -13.52
CA PHE A 4 -18.43 -24.50 -14.08
C PHE A 4 -19.44 -23.53 -14.74
N PRO A 5 -19.33 -22.21 -14.59
CA PRO A 5 -20.06 -21.27 -15.44
C PRO A 5 -19.56 -21.34 -16.90
N GLN A 6 -20.46 -21.23 -17.88
CA GLN A 6 -20.07 -21.16 -19.29
C GLN A 6 -19.79 -19.70 -19.68
N SER A 7 -18.78 -19.52 -20.51
CA SER A 7 -18.50 -18.32 -21.28
C SER A 7 -19.74 -17.82 -22.03
N LEU A 8 -19.87 -16.49 -22.10
CA LEU A 8 -20.92 -15.75 -22.78
C LEU A 8 -21.23 -16.31 -24.19
N PRO A 9 -22.48 -16.67 -24.50
CA PRO A 9 -22.88 -16.90 -25.89
C PRO A 9 -22.90 -15.57 -26.66
N PRO A 10 -22.58 -15.57 -27.98
CA PRO A 10 -22.62 -14.36 -28.79
C PRO A 10 -24.06 -13.85 -28.93
N ARG A 11 -24.22 -12.54 -28.76
CA ARG A 11 -25.46 -11.77 -28.84
C ARG A 11 -26.22 -12.04 -30.15
N PRO A 12 -27.54 -12.30 -30.11
CA PRO A 12 -28.46 -11.82 -31.12
C PRO A 12 -28.81 -10.35 -30.83
N GLU A 13 -28.84 -9.53 -31.87
CA GLU A 13 -29.15 -8.10 -31.79
C GLU A 13 -30.62 -7.83 -31.41
N HIS A 14 -30.80 -6.78 -30.63
CA HIS A 14 -32.01 -5.98 -30.37
C HIS A 14 -33.27 -6.64 -29.78
N ALA A 15 -33.50 -6.41 -28.48
CA ALA A 15 -34.66 -5.68 -27.94
C ALA A 15 -34.42 -5.40 -26.44
N GLY A 16 -34.74 -4.19 -25.98
CA GLY A 16 -34.25 -3.63 -24.71
C GLY A 16 -34.80 -4.26 -23.43
N GLU A 17 -33.94 -4.34 -22.41
CA GLU A 17 -34.32 -4.64 -21.03
C GLU A 17 -33.79 -3.55 -20.10
N SER A 18 -34.73 -2.98 -19.35
CA SER A 18 -34.57 -1.93 -18.34
C SER A 18 -33.77 -2.45 -17.14
N GLU A 19 -32.67 -1.77 -16.78
CA GLU A 19 -31.90 -2.02 -15.56
C GLU A 19 -32.67 -1.49 -14.33
N GLN A 20 -33.43 -2.36 -13.66
CA GLN A 20 -34.02 -2.06 -12.36
C GLN A 20 -32.97 -2.18 -11.24
N ALA A 21 -32.57 -1.03 -10.70
CA ALA A 21 -31.79 -0.93 -9.47
C ALA A 21 -32.70 -1.21 -8.25
N MET A 22 -32.47 -2.34 -7.57
CA MET A 22 -33.15 -2.70 -6.32
C MET A 22 -32.69 -1.79 -5.17
N LEU A 23 -33.62 -1.02 -4.61
CA LEU A 23 -33.53 -0.37 -3.30
C LEU A 23 -33.86 -1.38 -2.18
N PRO A 24 -33.41 -1.16 -0.93
CA PRO A 24 -33.82 -1.98 0.21
C PRO A 24 -35.28 -1.67 0.61
N GLU A 25 -36.10 -2.71 0.76
CA GLU A 25 -37.46 -2.61 1.32
C GLU A 25 -37.40 -2.12 2.78
N ARG A 26 -38.28 -1.17 3.12
CA ARG A 26 -38.65 -0.82 4.49
C ARG A 26 -40.03 -1.39 4.76
N ASP A 27 -40.14 -2.19 5.81
CA ASP A 27 -41.41 -2.59 6.43
C ASP A 27 -42.25 -1.34 6.78
N TYR A 28 -43.49 -1.27 6.26
CA TYR A 28 -44.54 -0.45 6.83
C TYR A 28 -45.91 -1.12 6.66
N GLU A 29 -46.73 -0.96 7.70
CA GLU A 29 -47.96 -1.70 8.02
C GLU A 29 -49.03 -1.74 6.92
N ARG A 30 -49.73 -2.89 6.87
CA ARG A 30 -50.88 -3.17 6.00
C ARG A 30 -52.18 -2.69 6.66
N PRO A 31 -53.06 -1.97 5.94
CA PRO A 31 -54.51 -2.13 6.10
C PRO A 31 -55.20 -2.71 4.84
N LYS A 32 -56.36 -3.32 5.09
CA LYS A 32 -57.19 -4.19 4.23
C LYS A 32 -57.88 -3.51 3.01
N PRO A 33 -58.45 -4.29 2.06
CA PRO A 33 -58.70 -3.85 0.69
C PRO A 33 -60.07 -3.20 0.49
N SER A 34 -60.15 -2.31 -0.50
CA SER A 34 -61.41 -1.85 -1.10
C SER A 34 -61.26 -1.83 -2.63
N ASN A 35 -62.29 -2.32 -3.29
CA ASN A 35 -62.38 -2.63 -4.71
C ASN A 35 -62.29 -1.39 -5.63
N GLY A 36 -61.73 -1.61 -6.82
CA GLY A 36 -62.37 -1.13 -8.05
C GLY A 36 -61.62 -0.12 -8.92
N VAL A 37 -61.34 -0.58 -10.14
CA VAL A 37 -61.39 0.15 -11.42
C VAL A 37 -60.10 0.83 -11.91
N LEU A 38 -59.58 0.18 -12.95
CA LEU A 38 -58.59 0.57 -13.94
C LEU A 38 -58.88 1.95 -14.58
N ARG A 39 -57.90 2.85 -14.58
CA ARG A 39 -57.70 3.84 -15.65
C ARG A 39 -56.20 4.08 -15.84
N HIS A 40 -55.71 3.68 -17.00
CA HIS A 40 -54.40 4.08 -17.53
C HIS A 40 -54.35 5.61 -17.66
N ALA A 41 -53.37 6.23 -17.01
CA ALA A 41 -52.83 7.51 -17.41
C ALA A 41 -51.31 7.35 -17.46
N LEU A 42 -50.77 7.66 -18.64
CA LEU A 42 -49.35 7.76 -18.95
C LEU A 42 -48.69 8.72 -17.96
N ASP A 43 -47.70 8.26 -17.20
CA ASP A 43 -46.67 9.13 -16.64
C ASP A 43 -45.34 8.37 -16.51
N GLY A 44 -44.29 9.03 -16.98
CA GLY A 44 -43.03 8.43 -17.43
C GLY A 44 -42.19 7.73 -16.35
N GLU A 45 -41.48 6.70 -16.80
CA GLU A 45 -40.32 6.15 -16.11
C GLU A 45 -39.29 7.27 -15.88
N SER A 46 -39.19 7.76 -14.63
CA SER A 46 -38.04 8.54 -14.21
C SER A 46 -36.84 7.60 -14.11
N SER A 47 -36.07 7.52 -15.19
CA SER A 47 -34.67 7.11 -15.10
C SER A 47 -34.03 7.93 -13.98
N THR A 48 -33.53 7.28 -12.93
CA THR A 48 -32.84 7.98 -11.86
C THR A 48 -31.66 8.71 -12.48
N THR A 49 -31.72 10.04 -12.53
CA THR A 49 -30.69 10.86 -13.14
C THR A 49 -29.33 10.58 -12.48
N CYS A 50 -28.23 10.64 -13.23
CA CYS A 50 -26.86 10.53 -12.70
C CYS A 50 -26.65 11.36 -11.42
N PHE A 51 -27.31 12.53 -11.34
CA PHE A 51 -27.37 13.40 -10.17
C PHE A 51 -27.99 12.77 -8.92
N GLN A 52 -29.01 11.93 -9.04
CA GLN A 52 -29.59 11.19 -7.91
C GLN A 52 -28.64 10.10 -7.41
N GLN A 53 -27.93 9.39 -8.29
CA GLN A 53 -26.90 8.43 -7.89
C GLN A 53 -25.70 9.10 -7.19
N LEU A 54 -25.23 10.25 -7.69
CA LEU A 54 -24.19 11.07 -7.07
C LEU A 54 -24.58 11.56 -5.66
N ARG A 55 -25.86 11.80 -5.40
CA ARG A 55 -26.34 12.26 -4.08
C ARG A 55 -26.31 11.16 -3.00
N VAL A 56 -26.22 9.90 -3.39
CA VAL A 56 -26.13 8.75 -2.49
C VAL A 56 -24.69 8.50 -2.03
N ILE A 57 -23.69 8.84 -2.86
CA ILE A 57 -22.26 8.67 -2.60
C ILE A 57 -21.83 9.29 -1.25
N PRO A 58 -22.13 10.56 -0.91
CA PRO A 58 -21.75 11.15 0.38
C PRO A 58 -22.36 10.41 1.58
N LYS A 59 -23.60 9.91 1.43
CA LYS A 59 -24.28 9.16 2.50
C LYS A 59 -23.62 7.81 2.75
N VAL A 60 -23.27 7.08 1.68
CA VAL A 60 -22.57 5.79 1.76
C VAL A 60 -21.14 5.99 2.28
N THR A 61 -20.42 7.01 1.82
CA THR A 61 -19.10 7.36 2.37
C THR A 61 -19.17 7.68 3.86
N LYS A 62 -20.15 8.49 4.28
CA LYS A 62 -20.35 8.82 5.70
C LYS A 62 -20.63 7.56 6.51
N HIS A 63 -21.47 6.66 6.02
CA HIS A 63 -21.74 5.39 6.70
C HIS A 63 -20.47 4.54 6.83
N LEU A 64 -19.68 4.45 5.76
CA LEU A 64 -18.43 3.69 5.75
C LEU A 64 -17.37 4.29 6.70
N LEU A 65 -17.20 5.61 6.70
CA LEU A 65 -16.29 6.33 7.60
C LEU A 65 -16.81 6.41 9.05
N SER A 66 -18.07 6.09 9.30
CA SER A 66 -18.59 5.95 10.66
C SER A 66 -18.16 4.63 11.30
N ASN A 67 -17.64 3.68 10.51
CA ASN A 67 -17.07 2.44 11.04
C ASN A 67 -15.65 2.71 11.59
N PRO A 68 -15.43 2.60 12.92
CA PRO A 68 -14.17 2.99 13.54
C PRO A 68 -12.98 2.15 13.05
N VAL A 69 -13.20 0.86 12.75
CA VAL A 69 -12.14 -0.03 12.24
C VAL A 69 -11.68 0.42 10.84
N PHE A 70 -12.64 0.77 9.99
CA PHE A 70 -12.37 1.25 8.63
C PHE A 70 -11.66 2.60 8.63
N THR A 71 -12.12 3.54 9.44
CA THR A 71 -11.53 4.88 9.49
C THR A 71 -10.13 4.86 10.10
N CYS A 72 -9.92 4.11 11.18
CA CYS A 72 -8.58 4.01 11.79
C CYS A 72 -7.57 3.38 10.82
N ILE A 73 -7.95 2.34 10.07
CA ILE A 73 -7.01 1.69 9.14
C ILE A 73 -6.68 2.56 7.93
N ILE A 74 -7.65 3.30 7.40
CA ILE A 74 -7.37 4.26 6.32
C ILE A 74 -6.46 5.37 6.82
N LEU A 75 -6.74 5.95 7.98
CA LEU A 75 -5.90 6.99 8.54
C LEU A 75 -4.48 6.47 8.81
N ALA A 76 -4.32 5.23 9.31
CA ALA A 76 -3.01 4.62 9.50
C ALA A 76 -2.26 4.48 8.16
N ALA A 77 -2.95 4.01 7.11
CA ALA A 77 -2.38 3.92 5.77
C ALA A 77 -2.00 5.30 5.21
N CYS A 78 -2.81 6.34 5.45
CA CYS A 78 -2.48 7.72 5.06
C CYS A 78 -1.19 8.20 5.73
N MET A 79 -0.96 7.86 7.01
CA MET A 79 0.24 8.26 7.74
C MET A 79 1.49 7.53 7.25
N GLU A 80 1.38 6.25 6.92
CA GLU A 80 2.47 5.49 6.28
C GLU A 80 2.83 6.08 4.91
N ILE A 81 1.82 6.34 4.08
CA ILE A 81 2.02 6.95 2.77
C ILE A 81 2.54 8.39 2.89
N ALA A 82 2.14 9.13 3.93
CA ALA A 82 2.66 10.47 4.21
C ALA A 82 4.16 10.49 4.42
N VAL A 83 4.70 9.50 5.15
CA VAL A 83 6.14 9.35 5.33
C VAL A 83 6.82 9.05 3.99
N VAL A 84 6.27 8.11 3.21
CA VAL A 84 6.83 7.75 1.90
C VAL A 84 6.80 8.94 0.93
N ALA A 85 5.71 9.70 0.88
CA ALA A 85 5.55 10.85 0.00
C ALA A 85 6.48 12.01 0.40
N GLY A 86 6.56 12.33 1.70
CA GLY A 86 7.48 13.35 2.22
C GLY A 86 8.94 12.97 1.96
N PHE A 87 9.30 11.70 2.16
CA PHE A 87 10.64 11.22 1.84
C PHE A 87 10.91 11.27 0.34
N ALA A 88 10.05 10.69 -0.49
CA ALA A 88 10.26 10.65 -1.95
C ALA A 88 10.42 12.04 -2.57
N ALA A 89 9.74 13.07 -2.06
CA ALA A 89 9.82 14.43 -2.58
C ALA A 89 11.17 15.12 -2.33
N PHE A 90 11.82 14.85 -1.19
CA PHE A 90 13.01 15.61 -0.76
C PHE A 90 14.24 14.75 -0.47
N LEU A 91 14.15 13.43 -0.54
CA LEU A 91 15.27 12.54 -0.20
C LEU A 91 16.47 12.73 -1.14
N GLY A 92 16.25 13.05 -2.42
CA GLY A 92 17.34 13.42 -3.34
C GLY A 92 18.10 14.65 -2.83
N LYS A 93 17.37 15.73 -2.53
CA LYS A 93 17.94 16.96 -1.97
C LYS A 93 18.56 16.74 -0.58
N TYR A 94 18.00 15.86 0.23
CA TYR A 94 18.59 15.45 1.51
C TYR A 94 19.96 14.82 1.29
N LEU A 95 20.07 13.85 0.36
CA LEU A 95 21.33 13.19 0.02
C LEU A 95 22.37 14.16 -0.56
N GLU A 96 21.94 15.11 -1.40
CA GLU A 96 22.79 16.17 -1.94
C GLU A 96 23.39 17.03 -0.81
N GLN A 97 22.58 17.44 0.17
CA GLN A 97 23.03 18.33 1.23
C GLN A 97 23.85 17.60 2.31
N GLN A 98 23.44 16.39 2.68
CA GLN A 98 24.07 15.61 3.75
C GLN A 98 25.37 14.92 3.34
N PHE A 99 25.39 14.33 2.14
CA PHE A 99 26.53 13.51 1.69
C PHE A 99 27.29 14.14 0.52
N ASN A 100 26.99 15.41 0.20
CA ASN A 100 27.65 16.19 -0.85
C ASN A 100 27.61 15.50 -2.23
N LEU A 101 26.51 14.80 -2.52
CA LEU A 101 26.29 14.14 -3.79
C LEU A 101 25.79 15.13 -4.85
N THR A 102 26.04 14.80 -6.11
CA THR A 102 25.40 15.52 -7.22
C THR A 102 23.92 15.15 -7.31
N THR A 103 23.09 16.08 -7.77
CA THR A 103 21.65 15.86 -7.97
C THR A 103 21.35 14.65 -8.86
N SER A 104 22.18 14.37 -9.88
CA SER A 104 22.00 13.20 -10.74
C SER A 104 22.31 11.89 -10.02
N SER A 105 23.45 11.82 -9.32
CA SER A 105 23.86 10.60 -8.60
C SER A 105 22.91 10.26 -7.45
N ALA A 106 22.46 11.25 -6.68
CA ALA A 106 21.51 11.06 -5.59
C ALA A 106 20.18 10.48 -6.08
N ASN A 107 19.61 11.04 -7.15
CA ASN A 107 18.32 10.58 -7.70
C ASN A 107 18.44 9.22 -8.41
N GLN A 108 19.55 8.94 -9.09
CA GLN A 108 19.81 7.62 -9.67
C GLN A 108 19.91 6.54 -8.59
N LEU A 109 20.65 6.81 -7.52
CA LEU A 109 20.80 5.89 -6.40
C LEU A 109 19.46 5.61 -5.72
N LEU A 110 18.66 6.65 -5.51
CA LEU A 110 17.30 6.52 -4.98
C LEU A 110 16.44 5.58 -5.84
N GLY A 111 16.43 5.78 -7.15
CA GLY A 111 15.66 4.94 -8.07
C GLY A 111 16.13 3.49 -8.12
N MET A 112 17.45 3.27 -8.09
CA MET A 112 18.05 1.93 -8.14
C MET A 112 17.92 1.14 -6.84
N THR A 113 17.87 1.81 -5.68
CA THR A 113 17.89 1.12 -4.38
C THR A 113 16.53 1.09 -3.71
N ALA A 114 15.85 2.24 -3.57
CA ALA A 114 14.64 2.34 -2.78
C ALA A 114 13.45 1.63 -3.44
N ILE A 115 13.28 1.76 -4.77
CA ILE A 115 12.16 1.17 -5.49
C ILE A 115 12.21 -0.37 -5.47
N PRO A 116 13.33 -1.04 -5.84
CA PRO A 116 13.40 -2.49 -5.76
C PRO A 116 13.21 -3.02 -4.34
N CYS A 117 13.79 -2.35 -3.33
CA CYS A 117 13.62 -2.75 -1.92
C CYS A 117 12.15 -2.64 -1.48
N ALA A 118 11.45 -1.58 -1.87
CA ALA A 118 10.02 -1.44 -1.57
C ALA A 118 9.19 -2.55 -2.26
N CYS A 119 9.44 -2.84 -3.54
CA CYS A 119 8.78 -3.91 -4.27
C CYS A 119 9.01 -5.29 -3.62
N LEU A 120 10.25 -5.59 -3.23
CA LEU A 120 10.60 -6.81 -2.49
C LEU A 120 9.86 -6.86 -1.15
N GLY A 121 9.77 -5.74 -0.43
CA GLY A 121 9.03 -5.63 0.83
C GLY A 121 7.53 -5.93 0.67
N ILE A 122 6.86 -5.35 -0.34
CA ILE A 122 5.45 -5.63 -0.63
C ILE A 122 5.25 -7.12 -0.95
N PHE A 123 6.12 -7.69 -1.81
CA PHE A 123 6.06 -9.10 -2.17
C PHE A 123 6.24 -10.02 -0.95
N LEU A 124 7.27 -9.77 -0.13
CA LEU A 124 7.53 -10.52 1.10
C LEU A 124 6.39 -10.38 2.10
N GLY A 125 5.80 -9.18 2.23
CA GLY A 125 4.61 -8.94 3.05
C GLY A 125 3.43 -9.82 2.62
N GLY A 126 3.14 -9.88 1.32
CA GLY A 126 2.11 -10.76 0.76
C GLY A 126 2.42 -12.25 0.92
N LEU A 127 3.67 -12.66 0.68
CA LEU A 127 4.14 -14.03 0.89
C LEU A 127 3.95 -14.46 2.35
N LEU A 128 4.29 -13.59 3.31
CA LEU A 128 4.17 -13.88 4.74
C LEU A 128 2.72 -14.05 5.17
N VAL A 129 1.81 -13.19 4.68
CA VAL A 129 0.37 -13.32 4.92
C VAL A 129 -0.18 -14.64 4.36
N LYS A 130 0.25 -15.03 3.15
CA LYS A 130 -0.17 -16.28 2.50
C LYS A 130 0.39 -17.51 3.22
N LYS A 131 1.69 -17.56 3.50
CA LYS A 131 2.38 -18.71 4.08
C LYS A 131 1.94 -19.00 5.51
N LEU A 132 1.69 -17.95 6.30
CA LEU A 132 1.21 -18.07 7.68
C LEU A 132 -0.33 -18.16 7.77
N SER A 133 -1.03 -18.14 6.63
CA SER A 133 -2.50 -18.16 6.57
C SER A 133 -3.15 -17.17 7.56
N LEU A 134 -2.63 -15.94 7.61
CA LEU A 134 -3.00 -15.00 8.66
C LEU A 134 -4.49 -14.61 8.56
N SER A 135 -5.19 -14.75 9.68
CA SER A 135 -6.52 -14.15 9.88
C SER A 135 -6.42 -12.61 9.86
N ALA A 136 -7.55 -11.90 9.77
CA ALA A 136 -7.53 -10.43 9.85
C ALA A 136 -6.86 -9.93 11.14
N LEU A 137 -7.02 -10.69 12.23
CA LEU A 137 -6.38 -10.46 13.52
C LEU A 137 -4.85 -10.72 13.46
N GLY A 138 -4.41 -11.77 12.76
CA GLY A 138 -2.99 -11.99 12.49
C GLY A 138 -2.36 -10.88 11.64
N ALA A 139 -3.06 -10.43 10.60
CA ALA A 139 -2.59 -9.40 9.68
C ALA A 139 -2.35 -8.05 10.37
N ILE A 140 -3.25 -7.62 11.28
CA ILE A 140 -3.08 -6.36 12.00
C ILE A 140 -1.93 -6.43 13.02
N ARG A 141 -1.68 -7.58 13.66
CA ARG A 141 -0.49 -7.77 14.51
C ARG A 141 0.79 -7.65 13.71
N MET A 142 0.81 -8.25 12.51
CA MET A 142 1.94 -8.13 11.59
C MET A 142 2.16 -6.67 11.18
N ALA A 143 1.12 -5.93 10.80
CA ALA A 143 1.23 -4.51 10.45
C ALA A 143 1.76 -3.67 11.62
N MET A 144 1.28 -3.90 12.84
CA MET A 144 1.79 -3.24 14.05
C MET A 144 3.27 -3.52 14.30
N LEU A 145 3.68 -4.79 14.19
CA LEU A 145 5.08 -5.19 14.40
C LEU A 145 5.98 -4.55 13.34
N VAL A 146 5.58 -4.60 12.07
CA VAL A 146 6.32 -4.00 10.96
C VAL A 146 6.47 -2.49 11.15
N ASN A 147 5.39 -1.78 11.51
CA ASN A 147 5.44 -0.34 11.77
C ASN A 147 6.35 -0.01 12.96
N LEU A 148 6.31 -0.79 14.05
CA LEU A 148 7.20 -0.60 15.20
C LEU A 148 8.68 -0.78 14.82
N VAL A 149 9.01 -1.89 14.15
CA VAL A 149 10.38 -2.17 13.68
C VAL A 149 10.85 -1.12 12.69
N SER A 150 9.98 -0.71 11.76
CA SER A 150 10.29 0.36 10.82
C SER A 150 10.52 1.69 11.53
N THR A 151 9.72 2.05 12.54
CA THR A 151 9.93 3.27 13.34
C THR A 151 11.28 3.25 14.05
N ALA A 152 11.66 2.13 14.67
CA ALA A 152 12.98 1.96 15.29
C ALA A 152 14.11 2.13 14.27
N CYS A 153 13.93 1.64 13.03
CA CYS A 153 14.88 1.82 11.93
C CYS A 153 15.08 3.30 11.55
N TYR A 154 14.01 4.11 11.57
CA TYR A 154 14.10 5.55 11.30
C TYR A 154 14.84 6.33 12.40
N VAL A 155 14.79 5.88 13.66
CA VAL A 155 15.55 6.50 14.76
C VAL A 155 17.05 6.47 14.47
N SER A 156 17.55 5.40 13.83
CA SER A 156 18.95 5.31 13.41
C SER A 156 19.39 6.45 12.48
N PHE A 157 18.48 7.00 11.65
CA PHE A 157 18.80 8.12 10.76
C PHE A 157 19.08 9.44 11.48
N LEU A 158 18.70 9.58 12.76
CA LEU A 158 19.07 10.75 13.54
C LEU A 158 20.59 10.84 13.77
N PHE A 159 21.27 9.69 13.76
CA PHE A 159 22.70 9.57 14.01
C PHE A 159 23.53 9.40 12.73
N LEU A 160 22.88 9.09 11.60
CA LEU A 160 23.54 8.83 10.32
C LEU A 160 23.44 10.06 9.41
N GLY A 161 24.51 10.85 9.35
CA GLY A 161 24.65 12.00 8.45
C GLY A 161 25.91 12.79 8.78
N CYS A 162 26.19 13.83 8.01
CA CYS A 162 27.38 14.67 8.10
C CYS A 162 27.01 16.12 8.44
N ASP A 163 27.87 16.78 9.21
CA ASP A 163 27.64 18.16 9.60
C ASP A 163 27.94 19.11 8.43
N THR A 164 27.39 20.33 8.45
CA THR A 164 27.58 21.31 7.36
C THR A 164 29.05 21.73 7.19
N GLY A 165 29.87 21.60 8.24
CA GLY A 165 31.25 22.08 8.26
C GLY A 165 31.38 23.61 8.30
N PRO A 166 32.60 24.15 8.43
CA PRO A 166 32.84 25.58 8.45
C PRO A 166 32.67 26.18 7.05
N VAL A 167 31.81 27.19 6.96
CA VAL A 167 31.51 27.99 5.76
C VAL A 167 31.76 29.47 6.05
N ALA A 168 32.70 30.07 5.32
CA ALA A 168 33.12 31.45 5.51
C ALA A 168 31.96 32.43 5.27
N GLY A 169 31.79 33.38 6.20
CA GLY A 169 30.76 34.42 6.15
C GLY A 169 29.34 33.96 6.49
N VAL A 170 29.13 32.66 6.73
CA VAL A 170 27.79 32.10 7.02
C VAL A 170 27.75 31.37 8.36
N THR A 171 28.72 30.49 8.61
CA THR A 171 28.83 29.74 9.88
C THR A 171 30.07 30.14 10.68
N VAL A 172 31.13 30.57 10.00
CA VAL A 172 32.36 31.11 10.60
C VAL A 172 32.73 32.44 9.95
N PRO A 173 33.28 33.42 10.70
CA PRO A 173 33.70 34.70 10.12
C PRO A 173 34.95 34.53 9.24
N TYR A 174 35.18 35.49 8.33
CA TYR A 174 36.42 35.57 7.56
C TYR A 174 37.59 35.98 8.45
N GLY A 175 38.70 35.23 8.40
CA GLY A 175 39.93 35.53 9.14
C GLY A 175 39.91 35.06 10.60
N ASN A 176 41.10 35.04 11.22
CA ASN A 176 41.32 34.41 12.53
C ASN A 176 40.99 35.30 13.74
N ASN A 177 40.35 36.47 13.53
CA ASN A 177 40.08 37.41 14.60
C ASN A 177 38.78 37.03 15.31
N SER A 178 38.95 36.25 16.37
CA SER A 178 37.99 35.90 17.41
C SER A 178 37.56 37.13 18.25
N THR A 179 37.14 38.20 17.58
CA THR A 179 36.39 39.28 18.21
C THR A 179 34.91 38.87 18.27
N PRO A 180 34.24 38.91 19.44
CA PRO A 180 32.85 38.42 19.60
C PRO A 180 31.77 39.19 18.81
N THR A 181 32.16 40.19 18.03
CA THR A 181 31.29 41.14 17.31
C THR A 181 31.46 41.09 15.79
N SER A 182 32.14 40.09 15.24
CA SER A 182 32.22 39.90 13.79
C SER A 182 30.86 39.44 13.26
N SER A 183 30.14 40.32 12.55
CA SER A 183 28.91 39.94 11.84
C SER A 183 29.22 38.87 10.80
N LEU A 184 28.39 37.82 10.75
CA LEU A 184 28.45 36.79 9.70
C LEU A 184 27.96 37.44 8.40
N ASP A 185 28.90 37.87 7.58
CA ASP A 185 28.65 38.45 6.26
C ASP A 185 29.46 37.69 5.20
N PRO A 186 28.83 37.21 4.12
CA PRO A 186 29.52 36.67 2.95
C PRO A 186 30.55 37.63 2.35
N TYR A 187 30.34 38.94 2.50
CA TYR A 187 31.24 39.98 1.99
C TYR A 187 32.32 40.34 3.02
N SER A 188 33.56 40.39 2.54
CA SER A 188 34.75 40.65 3.36
C SER A 188 35.76 41.48 2.57
N PRO A 189 36.63 42.28 3.22
CA PRO A 189 37.65 43.04 2.51
C PRO A 189 38.52 42.21 1.57
N CYS A 190 38.69 40.91 1.84
CA CYS A 190 39.49 40.01 1.00
C CYS A 190 38.81 39.66 -0.34
N ASN A 191 37.47 39.60 -0.40
CA ASN A 191 36.74 39.20 -1.61
C ASN A 191 36.14 40.38 -2.40
N ASN A 192 36.41 41.61 -1.96
CA ASN A 192 35.86 42.83 -2.56
C ASN A 192 36.35 43.08 -4.00
N ASN A 193 37.49 42.52 -4.39
CA ASN A 193 38.11 42.73 -5.70
C ASN A 193 37.45 41.95 -6.84
N CYS A 194 36.52 41.03 -6.53
CA CYS A 194 35.97 40.10 -7.51
C CYS A 194 34.48 40.32 -7.82
N GLU A 195 33.84 41.36 -7.26
CA GLU A 195 32.41 41.71 -7.48
C GLU A 195 31.47 40.50 -7.32
N CYS A 196 31.57 39.79 -6.20
CA CYS A 196 30.89 38.51 -6.02
C CYS A 196 29.36 38.62 -6.03
N GLN A 197 28.75 37.80 -6.88
CA GLN A 197 27.30 37.67 -6.99
C GLN A 197 26.80 36.47 -6.16
N THR A 198 25.64 36.63 -5.55
CA THR A 198 24.95 35.63 -4.72
C THR A 198 23.91 34.82 -5.50
N ASP A 199 23.93 34.94 -6.83
CA ASP A 199 23.03 34.27 -7.77
C ASP A 199 23.50 32.86 -8.16
N SER A 200 24.79 32.57 -8.01
CA SER A 200 25.40 31.29 -8.36
C SER A 200 26.19 30.70 -7.20
N PHE A 201 25.72 29.55 -6.69
CA PHE A 201 26.37 28.80 -5.62
C PHE A 201 27.24 27.69 -6.21
N THR A 202 28.57 27.89 -6.18
CA THR A 202 29.57 26.96 -6.72
C THR A 202 30.64 26.71 -5.67
N PRO A 203 30.33 25.94 -4.60
CA PRO A 203 31.15 25.89 -3.41
C PRO A 203 32.56 25.36 -3.74
N VAL A 204 33.55 25.91 -3.05
CA VAL A 204 34.95 25.48 -3.13
C VAL A 204 35.52 25.26 -1.74
N CYS A 205 36.40 24.27 -1.61
CA CYS A 205 37.12 23.99 -0.39
C CYS A 205 38.50 24.65 -0.43
N GLY A 206 38.79 25.51 0.55
CA GLY A 206 40.11 26.12 0.71
C GLY A 206 41.12 25.16 1.33
N ALA A 207 42.41 25.41 1.07
CA ALA A 207 43.52 24.70 1.71
C ALA A 207 43.53 24.86 3.25
N ASP A 208 42.78 25.82 3.78
CA ASP A 208 42.55 26.04 5.21
C ASP A 208 41.43 25.16 5.81
N GLY A 209 40.78 24.32 4.98
CA GLY A 209 39.69 23.44 5.40
C GLY A 209 38.35 24.15 5.57
N VAL A 210 38.21 25.40 5.11
CA VAL A 210 36.96 26.16 5.14
C VAL A 210 36.30 26.14 3.76
N THR A 211 34.98 25.97 3.74
CA THR A 211 34.21 26.03 2.49
C THR A 211 33.81 27.47 2.19
N TYR A 212 33.99 27.89 0.94
CA TYR A 212 33.58 29.21 0.45
C TYR A 212 32.42 29.06 -0.54
N LEU A 213 31.52 30.04 -0.59
CA LEU A 213 30.33 30.01 -1.45
C LEU A 213 30.68 29.90 -2.96
N SER A 214 31.82 30.48 -3.36
CA SER A 214 32.43 30.33 -4.67
C SER A 214 33.92 30.69 -4.64
N ALA A 215 34.64 30.46 -5.74
CA ALA A 215 36.02 30.91 -5.90
C ALA A 215 36.17 32.45 -5.75
N CYS A 216 35.13 33.21 -6.12
CA CYS A 216 35.08 34.66 -5.91
C CYS A 216 35.06 35.00 -4.42
N PHE A 217 34.21 34.32 -3.64
CA PHE A 217 34.11 34.54 -2.20
C PHE A 217 35.38 34.12 -1.44
N ALA A 218 36.19 33.22 -2.02
CA ALA A 218 37.54 32.90 -1.54
C ALA A 218 38.60 33.95 -1.94
N GLY A 219 38.25 34.93 -2.78
CA GLY A 219 39.14 35.99 -3.24
C GLY A 219 40.16 35.54 -4.29
N CYS A 220 39.85 34.50 -5.06
CA CYS A 220 40.74 33.99 -6.09
C CYS A 220 40.74 34.90 -7.33
N SER A 221 41.92 35.40 -7.72
CA SER A 221 42.07 36.28 -8.88
C SER A 221 42.37 35.53 -10.20
N SER A 222 42.75 34.25 -10.14
CA SER A 222 43.13 33.46 -11.32
C SER A 222 42.04 32.44 -11.68
N THR A 223 41.88 32.15 -12.97
CA THR A 223 41.03 31.05 -13.47
C THR A 223 41.54 29.67 -13.06
N ASN A 224 42.78 29.58 -12.53
CA ASN A 224 43.42 28.34 -12.11
C ASN A 224 43.18 28.01 -10.62
N LEU A 225 42.16 28.62 -9.98
CA LEU A 225 41.76 28.35 -8.58
C LEU A 225 42.91 28.53 -7.57
N SER A 226 43.81 29.49 -7.84
CA SER A 226 45.00 29.78 -7.04
C SER A 226 45.13 31.27 -6.71
N GLY A 227 45.91 31.58 -5.68
CA GLY A 227 46.18 32.96 -5.26
C GLY A 227 44.97 33.62 -4.60
N CYS A 228 44.30 32.88 -3.72
CA CYS A 228 43.06 33.30 -3.09
C CYS A 228 43.33 34.11 -1.82
N SER A 229 42.95 35.40 -1.82
CA SER A 229 43.28 36.38 -0.77
C SER A 229 42.60 36.13 0.58
N CYS A 230 41.49 35.39 0.61
CA CYS A 230 40.75 35.13 1.85
C CYS A 230 41.33 33.96 2.69
N LEU A 231 42.30 33.20 2.15
CA LEU A 231 42.96 32.10 2.85
C LEU A 231 44.12 32.65 3.69
N THR A 232 43.80 33.23 4.84
CA THR A 232 44.78 33.92 5.70
C THR A 232 45.65 33.00 6.56
N SER A 233 45.27 31.73 6.71
CA SER A 233 45.98 30.73 7.50
C SER A 233 47.05 29.96 6.71
N VAL A 234 47.11 30.16 5.38
CA VAL A 234 48.00 29.44 4.46
C VAL A 234 48.88 30.45 3.71
N PRO A 235 50.18 30.16 3.50
CA PRO A 235 51.04 31.03 2.68
C PRO A 235 50.46 31.25 1.27
N ALA A 236 50.67 32.44 0.71
CA ALA A 236 50.08 32.83 -0.58
C ALA A 236 50.41 31.88 -1.75
N GLU A 237 51.55 31.18 -1.71
CA GLU A 237 51.95 30.18 -2.72
C GLU A 237 51.10 28.90 -2.65
N ASN A 238 50.52 28.58 -1.50
CA ASN A 238 49.69 27.40 -1.24
C ASN A 238 48.20 27.74 -1.09
N ALA A 239 47.81 28.98 -1.33
CA ALA A 239 46.43 29.45 -1.25
C ALA A 239 45.63 29.01 -2.49
N THR A 240 45.33 27.71 -2.55
CA THR A 240 44.53 27.08 -3.61
C THR A 240 43.19 26.62 -3.09
N VAL A 241 42.19 26.58 -3.97
CA VAL A 241 40.86 26.04 -3.68
C VAL A 241 40.54 24.87 -4.61
N VAL A 242 39.73 23.93 -4.14
CA VAL A 242 39.26 22.77 -4.92
C VAL A 242 37.74 22.84 -5.07
N PRO A 243 37.15 22.50 -6.24
CA PRO A 243 35.70 22.48 -6.39
C PRO A 243 35.02 21.51 -5.42
N GLY A 244 33.89 21.93 -4.85
CA GLY A 244 33.09 21.16 -3.88
C GLY A 244 33.25 21.63 -2.44
N LYS A 245 32.37 21.17 -1.55
CA LYS A 245 32.47 21.38 -0.10
C LYS A 245 33.67 20.63 0.48
N CYS A 246 34.23 21.12 1.58
CA CYS A 246 35.33 20.43 2.24
C CYS A 246 34.92 19.05 2.78
N PRO A 247 35.78 18.02 2.65
CA PRO A 247 35.47 16.68 3.10
C PRO A 247 35.35 16.64 4.62
N SER A 248 34.26 16.04 5.10
CA SER A 248 34.06 15.77 6.54
C SER A 248 34.55 14.36 6.88
N PRO A 249 35.39 14.19 7.92
CA PRO A 249 35.92 12.88 8.29
C PRO A 249 34.79 11.90 8.65
N GLY A 250 34.83 10.70 8.07
CA GLY A 250 33.83 9.64 8.32
C GLY A 250 32.51 9.78 7.54
N CYS A 251 32.36 10.79 6.67
CA CYS A 251 31.12 11.02 5.93
C CYS A 251 30.82 9.92 4.88
N GLU A 252 31.86 9.36 4.25
CA GLU A 252 31.71 8.29 3.24
C GLU A 252 31.20 6.97 3.87
N GLU A 253 31.72 6.59 5.03
CA GLU A 253 31.26 5.43 5.80
C GLU A 253 29.82 5.62 6.31
N ALA A 254 29.50 6.84 6.78
CA ALA A 254 28.16 7.20 7.20
C ALA A 254 27.15 7.12 6.04
N PHE A 255 27.55 7.52 4.84
CA PHE A 255 26.75 7.42 3.62
C PHE A 255 26.43 5.96 3.25
N LEU A 256 27.45 5.08 3.22
CA LEU A 256 27.24 3.67 2.90
C LEU A 256 26.32 3.00 3.92
N THR A 257 26.54 3.30 5.20
CA THR A 257 25.69 2.81 6.30
C THR A 257 24.25 3.32 6.16
N PHE A 258 24.06 4.60 5.85
CA PHE A 258 22.75 5.19 5.59
C PHE A 258 22.02 4.48 4.45
N LEU A 259 22.70 4.22 3.34
CA LEU A 259 22.11 3.54 2.19
C LEU A 259 21.65 2.12 2.53
N CYS A 260 22.48 1.34 3.22
CA CYS A 260 22.13 -0.01 3.66
C CYS A 260 20.91 -0.01 4.61
N VAL A 261 20.92 0.89 5.60
CA VAL A 261 19.81 1.01 6.56
C VAL A 261 18.54 1.46 5.85
N MET A 262 18.61 2.42 4.92
CA MET A 262 17.48 2.86 4.09
C MET A 262 16.85 1.72 3.29
N CYS A 263 17.66 0.86 2.65
CA CYS A 263 17.16 -0.32 1.94
C CYS A 263 16.39 -1.25 2.87
N VAL A 264 16.93 -1.56 4.05
CA VAL A 264 16.28 -2.40 5.05
C VAL A 264 15.00 -1.75 5.58
N CYS A 265 15.03 -0.46 5.93
CA CYS A 265 13.85 0.25 6.43
C CYS A 265 12.75 0.33 5.36
N SER A 266 13.10 0.57 4.10
CA SER A 266 12.17 0.61 2.96
C SER A 266 11.50 -0.75 2.76
N MET A 267 12.29 -1.83 2.73
CA MET A 267 11.77 -3.19 2.61
C MET A 267 10.83 -3.53 3.78
N ILE A 268 11.25 -3.31 5.03
CA ILE A 268 10.43 -3.59 6.21
C ILE A 268 9.14 -2.77 6.15
N GLY A 269 9.23 -1.45 5.98
CA GLY A 269 8.05 -0.58 5.95
C GLY A 269 7.03 -0.98 4.88
N ALA A 270 7.52 -1.38 3.70
CA ALA A 270 6.66 -1.82 2.60
C ALA A 270 5.91 -3.14 2.87
N MET A 271 6.40 -4.00 3.78
CA MET A 271 5.71 -5.23 4.18
C MET A 271 4.34 -4.99 4.83
N ALA A 272 4.07 -3.78 5.36
CA ALA A 272 2.79 -3.44 5.99
C ALA A 272 1.67 -3.12 4.99
N GLN A 273 1.97 -2.86 3.71
CA GLN A 273 0.96 -2.48 2.71
C GLN A 273 -0.06 -3.60 2.48
N THR A 274 0.42 -4.82 2.17
CA THR A 274 -0.45 -5.97 1.90
C THR A 274 -1.39 -6.33 3.06
N PRO A 275 -0.92 -6.49 4.31
CA PRO A 275 -1.82 -6.77 5.42
C PRO A 275 -2.84 -5.64 5.64
N SER A 276 -2.45 -4.37 5.45
CA SER A 276 -3.38 -3.22 5.57
C SER A 276 -4.56 -3.31 4.61
N VAL A 277 -4.30 -3.62 3.33
CA VAL A 277 -5.35 -3.79 2.31
C VAL A 277 -6.22 -5.02 2.60
N ILE A 278 -5.62 -6.14 3.03
CA ILE A 278 -6.36 -7.37 3.36
C ILE A 278 -7.33 -7.15 4.53
N ILE A 279 -6.91 -6.43 5.56
CA ILE A 279 -7.79 -6.10 6.70
C ILE A 279 -8.97 -5.24 6.23
N LEU A 280 -8.72 -4.24 5.39
CA LEU A 280 -9.79 -3.39 4.84
C LEU A 280 -10.81 -4.23 4.05
N ILE A 281 -10.35 -5.11 3.15
CA ILE A 281 -11.24 -5.97 2.36
C ILE A 281 -12.05 -6.94 3.25
N ARG A 282 -11.46 -7.45 4.33
CA ARG A 282 -12.14 -8.39 5.25
C ARG A 282 -13.08 -7.72 6.25
N THR A 283 -12.94 -6.42 6.49
CA THR A 283 -13.76 -5.68 7.48
C THR A 283 -14.96 -4.97 6.86
N VAL A 284 -15.05 -4.96 5.52
CA VAL A 284 -16.13 -4.34 4.76
C VAL A 284 -17.05 -5.42 4.15
N SER A 285 -18.34 -5.13 4.04
CA SER A 285 -19.32 -6.00 3.39
C SER A 285 -18.94 -6.24 1.91
N PRO A 286 -19.22 -7.43 1.34
CA PRO A 286 -18.81 -7.77 -0.02
C PRO A 286 -19.28 -6.76 -1.08
N GLU A 287 -20.48 -6.18 -0.89
CA GLU A 287 -21.10 -5.20 -1.77
C GLU A 287 -20.36 -3.84 -1.81
N LEU A 288 -19.62 -3.49 -0.75
CA LEU A 288 -18.96 -2.19 -0.61
C LEU A 288 -17.44 -2.25 -0.81
N LYS A 289 -16.85 -3.41 -1.14
CA LYS A 289 -15.39 -3.59 -1.21
C LYS A 289 -14.71 -2.68 -2.25
N SER A 290 -15.25 -2.64 -3.46
CA SER A 290 -14.70 -1.79 -4.55
C SER A 290 -14.82 -0.31 -4.20
N TYR A 291 -15.96 0.10 -3.65
CA TYR A 291 -16.19 1.45 -3.16
C TYR A 291 -15.22 1.85 -2.04
N ALA A 292 -15.03 0.96 -1.07
CA ALA A 292 -14.12 1.15 0.05
C ALA A 292 -12.65 1.30 -0.39
N LEU A 293 -12.21 0.52 -1.38
CA LEU A 293 -10.90 0.70 -2.00
C LEU A 293 -10.79 2.04 -2.72
N GLY A 294 -11.85 2.49 -3.41
CA GLY A 294 -11.92 3.82 -4.01
C GLY A 294 -11.75 4.95 -2.97
N VAL A 295 -12.47 4.85 -1.84
CA VAL A 295 -12.35 5.80 -0.72
C VAL A 295 -10.94 5.78 -0.11
N LEU A 296 -10.33 4.59 0.05
CA LEU A 296 -8.94 4.47 0.49
C LEU A 296 -8.01 5.25 -0.43
N PHE A 297 -7.99 4.98 -1.73
CA PHE A 297 -7.08 5.66 -2.67
C PHE A 297 -7.31 7.17 -2.75
N LEU A 298 -8.58 7.62 -2.65
CA LEU A 298 -8.91 9.04 -2.58
C LEU A 298 -8.28 9.69 -1.35
N LEU A 299 -8.47 9.10 -0.17
CA LEU A 299 -7.93 9.64 1.08
C LEU A 299 -6.40 9.54 1.16
N LEU A 300 -5.80 8.48 0.60
CA LEU A 300 -4.35 8.38 0.46
C LEU A 300 -3.79 9.53 -0.37
N ARG A 301 -4.43 9.91 -1.48
CA ARG A 301 -4.01 11.06 -2.30
C ARG A 301 -4.20 12.37 -1.56
N LEU A 302 -5.36 12.59 -0.98
CA LEU A 302 -5.72 13.86 -0.34
C LEU A 302 -4.93 14.13 0.95
N LEU A 303 -4.74 13.12 1.80
CA LEU A 303 -4.11 13.27 3.11
C LEU A 303 -2.67 12.76 3.14
N GLY A 304 -2.36 11.71 2.37
CA GLY A 304 -1.05 11.07 2.35
C GLY A 304 -0.08 11.64 1.32
N PHE A 305 -0.53 12.26 0.23
CA PHE A 305 0.39 12.80 -0.80
C PHE A 305 0.46 14.33 -0.84
N ILE A 306 -0.63 15.04 -0.55
CA ILE A 306 -0.67 16.51 -0.72
C ILE A 306 -0.06 17.26 0.47
N PRO A 307 -0.54 17.12 1.73
CA PRO A 307 0.04 17.82 2.87
C PRO A 307 1.51 17.46 3.18
N PRO A 308 1.95 16.19 3.13
CA PRO A 308 3.26 15.82 3.66
C PRO A 308 4.43 16.49 2.97
N PRO A 309 4.55 16.52 1.62
CA PRO A 309 5.62 17.27 0.97
C PRO A 309 5.64 18.76 1.34
N LEU A 310 4.48 19.39 1.56
CA LEU A 310 4.44 20.79 2.02
C LEU A 310 5.00 20.95 3.43
N ILE A 311 4.64 20.06 4.35
CA ILE A 311 5.14 20.06 5.73
C ILE A 311 6.64 19.80 5.77
N PHE A 312 7.11 18.78 5.03
CA PHE A 312 8.53 18.47 4.91
C PHE A 312 9.31 19.62 4.27
N GLY A 313 8.82 20.19 3.17
CA GLY A 313 9.43 21.33 2.49
C GLY A 313 9.56 22.55 3.40
N ALA A 314 8.48 22.95 4.08
CA ALA A 314 8.52 24.05 5.04
C ALA A 314 9.49 23.79 6.21
N GLY A 315 9.55 22.54 6.70
CA GLY A 315 10.54 22.13 7.70
C GLY A 315 11.98 22.28 7.20
N ILE A 316 12.26 21.88 5.96
CA ILE A 316 13.59 21.98 5.34
C ILE A 316 13.97 23.45 5.14
N ASP A 317 13.08 24.25 4.57
CA ASP A 317 13.33 25.67 4.29
C ASP A 317 13.58 26.47 5.58
N SER A 318 12.99 26.06 6.71
CA SER A 318 13.26 26.66 8.03
C SER A 318 14.71 26.49 8.52
N THR A 319 15.47 25.55 7.93
CA THR A 319 16.89 25.30 8.26
C THR A 319 17.87 26.01 7.34
N CYS A 320 17.37 26.90 6.48
CA CYS A 320 18.21 27.63 5.55
C CYS A 320 19.19 28.57 6.26
N LEU A 321 20.47 28.43 5.95
CA LEU A 321 21.53 29.34 6.38
C LEU A 321 21.79 30.44 5.36
N PHE A 322 21.66 30.13 4.06
CA PHE A 322 21.92 31.09 2.99
C PHE A 322 20.95 30.94 1.81
N TRP A 323 20.25 32.04 1.52
CA TRP A 323 19.31 32.15 0.40
C TRP A 323 20.02 32.70 -0.83
N SER A 324 19.90 32.02 -1.96
CA SER A 324 20.31 32.59 -3.24
C SER A 324 19.39 33.73 -3.65
N THR A 325 19.91 34.70 -4.39
CA THR A 325 19.13 35.80 -4.95
C THR A 325 19.15 35.71 -6.47
N PHE A 326 17.99 35.67 -7.11
CA PHE A 326 17.90 35.66 -8.57
C PHE A 326 17.11 36.89 -9.03
N CYS A 327 17.72 37.73 -9.87
CA CYS A 327 17.13 38.99 -10.34
C CYS A 327 16.65 39.92 -9.20
N GLY A 328 17.33 39.92 -8.04
CA GLY A 328 16.98 40.76 -6.88
C GLY A 328 15.87 40.19 -5.97
N GLU A 329 15.25 39.08 -6.35
CA GLU A 329 14.25 38.38 -5.54
C GLU A 329 14.86 37.17 -4.80
N GLN A 330 14.26 36.80 -3.67
CA GLN A 330 14.69 35.63 -2.90
C GLN A 330 14.43 34.34 -3.68
N GLY A 331 15.50 33.63 -4.03
CA GLY A 331 15.47 32.37 -4.75
C GLY A 331 15.42 31.14 -3.83
N ALA A 332 15.92 30.01 -4.32
CA ALA A 332 16.01 28.79 -3.52
C ALA A 332 17.08 28.93 -2.42
N CYS A 333 16.89 28.22 -1.31
CA CYS A 333 17.94 28.14 -0.31
C CYS A 333 19.10 27.26 -0.82
N ALA A 334 20.31 27.83 -0.78
CA ALA A 334 21.52 27.24 -1.33
C ALA A 334 22.34 26.45 -0.28
N LEU A 335 22.29 26.87 0.99
CA LEU A 335 22.99 26.21 2.09
C LEU A 335 22.05 26.02 3.29
N TYR A 336 22.03 24.81 3.85
CA TYR A 336 21.22 24.43 5.00
C TYR A 336 22.11 24.05 6.19
N ASP A 337 21.56 24.19 7.39
CA ASP A 337 22.10 23.53 8.57
C ASP A 337 21.74 22.04 8.51
N ASN A 338 22.72 21.21 8.18
CA ASN A 338 22.56 19.78 8.01
C ASN A 338 22.11 19.08 9.30
N VAL A 339 22.54 19.57 10.47
CA VAL A 339 22.20 18.96 11.75
C VAL A 339 20.72 19.17 12.02
N VAL A 340 20.26 20.43 12.00
CA VAL A 340 18.86 20.77 12.24
C VAL A 340 17.96 20.16 11.17
N TYR A 341 18.39 20.19 9.90
CA TYR A 341 17.70 19.54 8.78
C TYR A 341 17.47 18.07 9.10
N ARG A 342 18.52 17.29 9.41
CA ARG A 342 18.39 15.86 9.73
C ARG A 342 17.40 15.59 10.85
N TYR A 343 17.50 16.33 11.96
CA TYR A 343 16.58 16.15 13.08
C TYR A 343 15.14 16.47 12.71
N LEU A 344 14.86 17.58 12.03
CA LEU A 344 13.49 17.92 11.61
C LEU A 344 12.93 16.92 10.61
N TYR A 345 13.71 16.58 9.57
CA TYR A 345 13.28 15.68 8.51
C TYR A 345 12.93 14.28 9.03
N VAL A 346 13.79 13.72 9.88
CA VAL A 346 13.57 12.37 10.43
C VAL A 346 12.53 12.39 11.55
N SER A 347 12.48 13.42 12.41
CA SER A 347 11.50 13.50 13.50
C SER A 347 10.06 13.63 13.01
N ILE A 348 9.80 14.38 11.93
CA ILE A 348 8.48 14.46 11.29
C ILE A 348 8.03 13.05 10.86
N ALA A 349 8.93 12.25 10.26
CA ALA A 349 8.59 10.88 9.90
C ALA A 349 8.34 9.97 11.11
N ILE A 350 9.17 10.06 12.16
CA ILE A 350 8.97 9.29 13.40
C ILE A 350 7.61 9.64 14.04
N ALA A 351 7.24 10.91 14.05
CA ALA A 351 5.95 11.35 14.59
C ALA A 351 4.77 10.78 13.80
N LEU A 352 4.82 10.85 12.46
CA LEU A 352 3.79 10.26 11.58
C LEU A 352 3.70 8.74 11.77
N LYS A 353 4.83 8.02 11.87
CA LYS A 353 4.82 6.57 12.13
C LYS A 353 4.30 6.21 13.51
N SER A 354 4.63 7.00 14.53
CA SER A 354 4.13 6.81 15.88
C SER A 354 2.60 6.99 15.93
N PHE A 355 2.07 7.96 15.19
CA PHE A 355 0.63 8.14 15.05
C PHE A 355 -0.02 6.97 14.29
N ALA A 356 0.62 6.46 13.23
CA ALA A 356 0.18 5.24 12.54
C ALA A 356 0.13 4.03 13.48
N PHE A 357 1.14 3.85 14.36
CA PHE A 357 1.16 2.80 15.37
C PHE A 357 -0.03 2.89 16.32
N ILE A 358 -0.36 4.09 16.80
CA ILE A 358 -1.53 4.33 17.67
C ILE A 358 -2.84 3.97 16.95
N LEU A 359 -2.95 4.27 15.66
CA LEU A 359 -4.13 3.91 14.86
C LEU A 359 -4.22 2.40 14.61
N TYR A 360 -3.10 1.72 14.34
CA TYR A 360 -3.08 0.26 14.20
C TYR A 360 -3.41 -0.44 15.52
N THR A 361 -2.88 0.02 16.66
CA THR A 361 -3.20 -0.52 17.98
C THR A 361 -4.68 -0.29 18.34
N THR A 362 -5.25 0.86 17.99
CA THR A 362 -6.69 1.15 18.15
C THR A 362 -7.52 0.20 17.29
N THR A 363 -7.12 -0.01 16.03
CA THR A 363 -7.77 -0.95 15.11
C THR A 363 -7.74 -2.37 15.65
N TRP A 364 -6.59 -2.81 16.17
CA TRP A 364 -6.41 -4.08 16.85
C TRP A 364 -7.39 -4.27 18.01
N GLN A 365 -7.48 -3.27 18.89
CA GLN A 365 -8.38 -3.33 20.05
C GLN A 365 -9.85 -3.38 19.64
N CYS A 366 -10.26 -2.55 18.68
CA CYS A 366 -11.62 -2.51 18.15
C CYS A 366 -12.00 -3.84 17.47
N LEU A 367 -11.09 -4.39 16.67
CA LEU A 367 -11.29 -5.67 15.98
C LEU A 367 -11.33 -6.84 16.96
N ARG A 368 -10.48 -6.84 18.00
CA ARG A 368 -10.48 -7.87 19.04
C ARG A 368 -11.76 -7.86 19.87
N LYS A 369 -12.23 -6.68 20.29
CA LYS A 369 -13.49 -6.54 21.06
C LYS A 369 -14.72 -6.94 20.27
N ASN A 370 -14.77 -6.59 18.98
CA ASN A 370 -15.93 -6.82 18.11
C ASN A 370 -15.72 -7.96 17.09
N TYR A 371 -14.83 -8.91 17.37
CA TYR A 371 -14.44 -9.97 16.43
C TYR A 371 -15.65 -10.70 15.82
N LYS A 372 -16.66 -11.01 16.64
CA LYS A 372 -17.90 -11.67 16.20
C LYS A 372 -18.74 -10.81 15.25
N ARG A 373 -18.71 -9.48 15.36
CA ARG A 373 -19.50 -8.57 14.51
C ARG A 373 -18.91 -8.38 13.12
N TYR A 374 -17.57 -8.41 13.01
CA TYR A 374 -16.87 -8.16 11.76
C TYR A 374 -16.54 -9.43 10.97
N ILE A 375 -16.20 -10.54 11.64
CA ILE A 375 -15.71 -11.76 10.96
C ILE A 375 -16.78 -12.86 10.90
N LYS A 376 -17.65 -12.99 11.92
CA LYS A 376 -18.70 -14.02 11.92
C LYS A 376 -19.75 -13.82 10.81
N ASN A 377 -19.88 -12.60 10.28
CA ASN A 377 -20.78 -12.30 9.16
C ASN A 377 -20.21 -12.68 7.78
N HIS A 378 -18.89 -12.91 7.64
CA HIS A 378 -18.27 -13.22 6.33
C HIS A 378 -18.18 -14.72 6.04
N GLU A 379 -17.99 -15.56 7.07
CA GLU A 379 -17.91 -17.03 6.90
C GLU A 379 -19.07 -17.80 7.57
N GLY A 380 -19.78 -17.17 8.50
CA GLY A 380 -20.78 -17.82 9.37
C GLY A 380 -22.23 -17.46 9.06
N GLY A 381 -22.57 -17.06 7.83
CA GLY A 381 -23.98 -16.90 7.45
C GLY A 381 -24.56 -18.22 6.92
N LEU A 382 -23.85 -18.82 5.97
CA LEU A 382 -24.30 -20.03 5.28
C LEU A 382 -23.77 -21.29 5.98
N SER A 383 -22.45 -21.42 6.18
CA SER A 383 -21.86 -22.67 6.71
C SER A 383 -22.30 -23.05 8.13
N THR A 384 -22.71 -22.09 8.97
CA THR A 384 -23.25 -22.38 10.31
C THR A 384 -24.76 -22.59 10.32
N ARG A 385 -25.45 -22.28 9.21
CA ARG A 385 -26.88 -22.55 9.03
C ARG A 385 -27.09 -23.91 8.35
N LEU A 386 -26.05 -24.49 7.75
CA LEU A 386 -26.11 -25.79 7.09
C LEU A 386 -25.84 -26.91 8.10
N GLU A 387 -26.56 -28.02 7.96
CA GLU A 387 -26.42 -29.22 8.80
C GLU A 387 -25.25 -30.11 8.31
N GLY A 388 -24.92 -30.04 7.02
CA GLY A 388 -23.83 -30.73 6.36
C GLY A 388 -22.56 -29.89 6.16
N VAL A 389 -21.54 -30.53 5.60
CA VAL A 389 -20.27 -29.91 5.22
C VAL A 389 -20.43 -29.17 3.90
N VAL A 390 -19.99 -27.91 3.88
CA VAL A 390 -19.83 -27.15 2.63
C VAL A 390 -18.41 -26.64 2.49
N SER A 391 -17.79 -26.97 1.37
CA SER A 391 -16.49 -26.45 0.94
C SER A 391 -16.68 -25.56 -0.28
N LYS A 392 -16.18 -24.32 -0.21
CA LYS A 392 -16.25 -23.33 -1.30
C LYS A 392 -14.85 -23.06 -1.85
N PHE A 393 -14.75 -23.06 -3.16
CA PHE A 393 -13.58 -22.65 -3.95
C PHE A 393 -13.97 -21.46 -4.85
N ALA A 394 -13.02 -20.91 -5.61
CA ALA A 394 -13.28 -19.72 -6.45
C ALA A 394 -14.41 -19.94 -7.47
N ASP A 395 -14.52 -21.18 -7.95
CA ASP A 395 -15.42 -21.64 -9.00
C ASP A 395 -16.24 -22.88 -8.62
N ASP A 396 -15.81 -23.66 -7.62
CA ASP A 396 -16.51 -24.88 -7.17
C ASP A 396 -17.17 -24.74 -5.80
N THR A 397 -18.37 -25.32 -5.64
CA THR A 397 -19.01 -25.50 -4.32
C THR A 397 -19.39 -26.96 -4.12
N LYS A 398 -18.90 -27.54 -3.03
CA LYS A 398 -19.17 -28.94 -2.66
C LYS A 398 -19.97 -28.95 -1.37
N SER A 399 -21.17 -29.51 -1.42
CA SER A 399 -21.99 -29.82 -0.25
C SER A 399 -22.05 -31.33 -0.05
N GLY A 400 -22.03 -31.76 1.20
CA GLY A 400 -22.17 -33.17 1.55
C GLY A 400 -22.59 -33.35 2.99
N GLY A 401 -23.29 -34.45 3.28
CA GLY A 401 -23.74 -34.83 4.60
C GLY A 401 -23.81 -36.34 4.74
N ALA A 402 -23.91 -36.84 5.96
CA ALA A 402 -24.24 -38.24 6.19
C ALA A 402 -25.73 -38.46 5.83
N VAL A 403 -25.99 -39.46 4.98
CA VAL A 403 -27.32 -39.80 4.48
C VAL A 403 -27.56 -41.29 4.70
N ASP A 404 -27.53 -41.67 5.96
CA ASP A 404 -27.81 -43.03 6.47
C ASP A 404 -29.28 -43.23 6.85
N SER A 405 -30.05 -42.14 6.87
CA SER A 405 -31.46 -42.07 7.27
C SER A 405 -32.25 -41.12 6.36
N ILE A 406 -33.58 -41.21 6.42
CA ILE A 406 -34.50 -40.26 5.76
C ILE A 406 -34.22 -38.84 6.26
N GLU A 407 -34.00 -38.68 7.56
CA GLU A 407 -33.68 -37.40 8.20
C GLU A 407 -32.39 -36.77 7.64
N GLY A 408 -31.35 -37.58 7.42
CA GLY A 408 -30.11 -37.12 6.79
C GLY A 408 -30.29 -36.69 5.33
N GLY A 409 -31.18 -37.36 4.59
CA GLY A 409 -31.56 -36.95 3.24
C GLY A 409 -32.30 -35.61 3.23
N GLU A 410 -33.29 -35.44 4.10
CA GLU A 410 -34.01 -34.17 4.25
C GLU A 410 -33.10 -33.02 4.70
N ALA A 411 -32.14 -33.29 5.59
CA ALA A 411 -31.13 -32.32 6.02
C ALA A 411 -30.29 -31.82 4.84
N LEU A 412 -29.82 -32.73 3.98
CA LEU A 412 -29.05 -32.35 2.79
C LEU A 412 -29.89 -31.56 1.79
N GLN A 413 -31.19 -31.87 1.64
CA GLN A 413 -32.08 -31.07 0.79
C GLN A 413 -32.30 -29.66 1.36
N ARG A 414 -32.54 -29.51 2.67
CA ARG A 414 -32.65 -28.19 3.32
C ARG A 414 -31.39 -27.35 3.10
N ASP A 415 -30.24 -28.01 3.10
CA ASP A 415 -28.96 -27.35 2.86
C ASP A 415 -28.79 -26.89 1.41
N LEU A 416 -29.24 -27.68 0.44
CA LEU A 416 -29.30 -27.29 -0.97
C LEU A 416 -30.26 -26.11 -1.20
N ASP A 417 -31.43 -26.12 -0.55
CA ASP A 417 -32.40 -25.02 -0.63
C ASP A 417 -31.83 -23.72 -0.03
N ARG A 418 -31.10 -23.82 1.10
CA ARG A 418 -30.39 -22.70 1.71
C ARG A 418 -29.26 -22.19 0.79
N LEU A 419 -28.54 -23.09 0.15
CA LEU A 419 -27.47 -22.76 -0.81
C LEU A 419 -28.03 -22.03 -2.03
N GLU A 420 -29.15 -22.49 -2.60
CA GLU A 420 -29.78 -21.84 -3.75
C GLU A 420 -30.33 -20.47 -3.38
N ASN A 421 -31.04 -20.34 -2.27
CA ASN A 421 -31.54 -19.05 -1.81
C ASN A 421 -30.39 -18.06 -1.61
N TRP A 422 -29.29 -18.51 -0.99
CA TRP A 422 -28.09 -17.71 -0.85
C TRP A 422 -27.49 -17.32 -2.21
N ALA A 423 -27.42 -18.23 -3.17
CA ALA A 423 -26.92 -17.98 -4.52
C ALA A 423 -27.77 -16.92 -5.25
N ILE A 424 -29.10 -16.98 -5.10
CA ILE A 424 -30.03 -15.99 -5.65
C ILE A 424 -29.83 -14.62 -4.99
N THR A 425 -29.81 -14.56 -3.66
CA THR A 425 -29.64 -13.30 -2.91
C THR A 425 -28.31 -12.62 -3.23
N ASN A 426 -27.23 -13.40 -3.40
CA ASN A 426 -25.89 -12.87 -3.66
C ASN A 426 -25.57 -12.72 -5.16
N ARG A 427 -26.56 -12.88 -6.05
CA ARG A 427 -26.40 -12.81 -7.51
C ARG A 427 -25.29 -13.74 -8.07
N MET A 428 -25.11 -14.90 -7.45
CA MET A 428 -24.14 -15.94 -7.84
C MET A 428 -24.87 -17.25 -8.15
N ARG A 429 -25.70 -17.26 -9.21
CA ARG A 429 -26.54 -18.41 -9.57
C ARG A 429 -25.69 -19.63 -9.93
N PHE A 430 -26.10 -20.80 -9.46
CA PHE A 430 -25.51 -22.08 -9.87
C PHE A 430 -25.87 -22.43 -11.31
N ASN A 431 -24.93 -23.08 -12.01
CA ASN A 431 -25.20 -23.73 -13.29
C ASN A 431 -25.78 -25.12 -13.02
N LYS A 432 -27.10 -25.18 -12.84
CA LYS A 432 -27.83 -26.39 -12.43
C LYS A 432 -27.57 -27.60 -13.33
N GLY A 433 -27.47 -27.40 -14.65
CA GLY A 433 -27.15 -28.45 -15.62
C GLY A 433 -25.73 -29.05 -15.52
N LYS A 434 -24.85 -28.47 -14.70
CA LYS A 434 -23.54 -29.08 -14.37
C LYS A 434 -23.49 -29.60 -12.95
N CYS A 435 -24.59 -29.59 -12.23
CA CYS A 435 -24.60 -29.95 -10.84
C CYS A 435 -24.96 -31.42 -10.64
N TRP A 436 -23.97 -32.22 -10.24
CA TRP A 436 -24.14 -33.68 -10.07
C TRP A 436 -24.21 -34.10 -8.59
N ILE A 437 -25.05 -35.10 -8.31
CA ILE A 437 -25.05 -35.87 -7.07
C ILE A 437 -24.05 -37.01 -7.20
N LEU A 438 -23.17 -37.17 -6.21
CA LEU A 438 -22.26 -38.31 -6.11
C LEU A 438 -22.55 -39.05 -4.80
N HIS A 439 -23.16 -40.23 -4.91
CA HIS A 439 -23.39 -41.11 -3.76
C HIS A 439 -22.10 -41.82 -3.39
N LEU A 440 -21.62 -41.63 -2.16
CA LEU A 440 -20.40 -42.25 -1.66
C LEU A 440 -20.73 -43.36 -0.65
N GLY A 441 -20.08 -44.51 -0.82
CA GLY A 441 -20.21 -45.66 0.09
C GLY A 441 -21.26 -46.68 -0.33
N ARG A 442 -21.19 -47.89 0.26
CA ARG A 442 -22.02 -49.05 -0.12
C ARG A 442 -23.46 -49.02 0.39
N GLY A 443 -23.77 -48.15 1.36
CA GLY A 443 -25.08 -48.07 2.02
C GLY A 443 -25.93 -46.87 1.63
N SER A 444 -25.58 -46.14 0.56
CA SER A 444 -26.35 -44.95 0.18
C SER A 444 -27.71 -45.35 -0.41
N PRO A 445 -28.83 -44.83 0.13
CA PRO A 445 -30.19 -45.13 -0.35
C PRO A 445 -30.52 -44.54 -1.73
N GLY A 446 -29.62 -43.77 -2.34
CA GLY A 446 -29.80 -43.26 -3.71
C GLY A 446 -30.84 -42.14 -3.83
N TYR A 447 -31.01 -41.31 -2.80
CA TYR A 447 -31.94 -40.19 -2.85
C TYR A 447 -31.60 -39.20 -3.98
N THR A 448 -32.64 -38.74 -4.65
CA THR A 448 -32.55 -37.63 -5.59
C THR A 448 -32.72 -36.31 -4.87
N TYR A 449 -32.01 -35.30 -5.33
CA TYR A 449 -32.05 -33.95 -4.77
C TYR A 449 -32.40 -32.95 -5.85
N ARG A 450 -32.99 -31.83 -5.45
CA ARG A 450 -33.26 -30.71 -6.34
C ARG A 450 -32.44 -29.49 -5.94
N LEU A 451 -32.12 -28.67 -6.94
CA LEU A 451 -31.64 -27.32 -6.73
C LEU A 451 -32.67 -26.38 -7.37
N GLY A 452 -33.65 -26.00 -6.56
CA GLY A 452 -34.81 -25.20 -6.95
C GLY A 452 -35.83 -26.00 -7.70
N ASP A 453 -36.07 -25.60 -8.94
CA ASP A 453 -36.97 -26.25 -9.88
C ASP A 453 -36.32 -27.40 -10.68
N GLU A 454 -34.99 -27.55 -10.65
CA GLU A 454 -34.29 -28.63 -11.37
C GLU A 454 -33.91 -29.78 -10.44
N THR A 455 -34.18 -31.00 -10.89
CA THR A 455 -33.69 -32.22 -10.25
C THR A 455 -32.26 -32.49 -10.71
N LEU A 456 -31.37 -32.77 -9.77
CA LEU A 456 -29.96 -33.00 -10.06
C LEU A 456 -29.74 -34.45 -10.52
N ASP A 457 -28.91 -34.62 -11.55
CA ASP A 457 -28.54 -35.93 -12.05
C ASP A 457 -27.48 -36.60 -11.16
N THR A 458 -27.50 -37.93 -11.15
CA THR A 458 -26.53 -38.74 -10.41
C THR A 458 -25.32 -39.09 -11.28
N SER A 459 -24.12 -38.85 -10.76
CA SER A 459 -22.86 -39.27 -11.35
C SER A 459 -22.22 -40.39 -10.53
N HIS A 460 -21.61 -41.36 -11.21
CA HIS A 460 -20.91 -42.48 -10.57
C HIS A 460 -19.44 -42.18 -10.28
N ALA A 461 -18.86 -41.17 -10.93
CA ALA A 461 -17.49 -40.74 -10.71
C ALA A 461 -17.28 -39.29 -11.15
N GLU A 462 -16.61 -38.52 -10.32
CA GLU A 462 -16.26 -37.13 -10.61
C GLU A 462 -14.76 -36.88 -10.51
N ARG A 463 -14.26 -35.92 -11.28
CA ARG A 463 -12.85 -35.53 -11.25
C ARG A 463 -12.68 -34.17 -10.58
N ASP A 464 -11.81 -34.11 -9.60
CA ASP A 464 -11.53 -32.95 -8.77
C ASP A 464 -10.03 -32.71 -8.67
N LEU A 465 -9.54 -31.55 -9.15
CA LEU A 465 -8.11 -31.20 -9.13
C LEU A 465 -7.17 -32.33 -9.65
N GLY A 466 -7.65 -33.11 -10.62
CA GLY A 466 -6.92 -34.24 -11.22
C GLY A 466 -7.10 -35.59 -10.53
N VAL A 467 -7.83 -35.65 -9.40
CA VAL A 467 -8.18 -36.88 -8.66
C VAL A 467 -9.55 -37.36 -9.10
N SER A 468 -9.74 -38.65 -9.36
CA SER A 468 -11.04 -39.22 -9.73
C SER A 468 -11.66 -39.91 -8.51
N VAL A 469 -12.80 -39.40 -8.07
CA VAL A 469 -13.56 -39.92 -6.93
C VAL A 469 -14.78 -40.65 -7.48
N ASN A 470 -14.83 -41.96 -7.28
CA ASN A 470 -15.98 -42.79 -7.65
C ASN A 470 -16.87 -43.10 -6.44
N SER A 471 -18.10 -43.52 -6.71
CA SER A 471 -19.10 -43.89 -5.70
C SER A 471 -18.64 -44.97 -4.71
N LYS A 472 -17.68 -45.82 -5.14
CA LYS A 472 -17.11 -46.91 -4.34
C LYS A 472 -15.87 -46.49 -3.54
N LEU A 473 -15.41 -45.25 -3.68
CA LEU A 473 -14.14 -44.72 -3.12
C LEU A 473 -12.93 -45.59 -3.46
N ASN A 474 -12.94 -46.27 -4.63
CA ASN A 474 -11.84 -47.12 -5.06
C ASN A 474 -10.84 -46.31 -5.90
N MET A 475 -9.59 -46.28 -5.46
CA MET A 475 -8.49 -45.57 -6.13
C MET A 475 -7.89 -46.34 -7.32
N SER A 476 -8.27 -47.60 -7.54
CA SER A 476 -7.66 -48.48 -8.56
C SER A 476 -7.65 -47.88 -9.97
N GLN A 477 -8.75 -47.23 -10.37
CA GLN A 477 -8.87 -46.62 -11.69
C GLN A 477 -7.95 -45.40 -11.83
N GLN A 478 -7.83 -44.58 -10.79
CA GLN A 478 -6.91 -43.44 -10.77
C GLN A 478 -5.44 -43.92 -10.78
N CYS A 479 -5.10 -44.93 -9.97
CA CYS A 479 -3.77 -45.52 -9.96
C CYS A 479 -3.40 -46.11 -11.33
N ALA A 480 -4.34 -46.83 -11.97
CA ALA A 480 -4.13 -47.38 -13.31
C ALA A 480 -3.92 -46.29 -14.36
N GLN A 481 -4.68 -45.19 -14.30
CA GLN A 481 -4.51 -44.04 -15.21
C GLN A 481 -3.17 -43.33 -14.99
N ALA A 482 -2.76 -43.12 -13.74
CA ALA A 482 -1.47 -42.52 -13.40
C ALA A 482 -0.31 -43.40 -13.89
N ALA A 483 -0.37 -44.72 -13.65
CA ALA A 483 0.60 -45.68 -14.11
C ALA A 483 0.72 -45.70 -15.65
N ARG A 484 -0.42 -45.67 -16.37
CA ARG A 484 -0.42 -45.59 -17.83
C ARG A 484 0.24 -44.31 -18.35
N LYS A 485 -0.05 -43.16 -17.75
CA LYS A 485 0.58 -41.88 -18.14
C LYS A 485 2.10 -41.92 -17.88
N ALA A 486 2.52 -42.44 -16.74
CA ALA A 486 3.94 -42.60 -16.42
C ALA A 486 4.64 -43.54 -17.41
N ASN A 487 4.04 -44.68 -17.73
CA ASN A 487 4.58 -45.64 -18.70
C ASN A 487 4.64 -45.06 -20.12
N HIS A 488 3.67 -44.23 -20.51
CA HIS A 488 3.70 -43.52 -21.79
C HIS A 488 4.89 -42.55 -21.87
N ILE A 489 5.10 -41.74 -20.83
CA ILE A 489 6.25 -40.81 -20.76
C ILE A 489 7.57 -41.59 -20.77
N LEU A 490 7.67 -42.68 -20.00
CA LEU A 490 8.84 -43.55 -20.00
C LEU A 490 9.11 -44.17 -21.37
N GLY A 491 8.05 -44.53 -22.11
CA GLY A 491 8.14 -45.00 -23.48
C GLY A 491 8.71 -43.95 -24.43
N CYS A 492 8.27 -42.70 -24.32
CA CYS A 492 8.80 -41.58 -25.09
C CYS A 492 10.28 -41.30 -24.78
N ILE A 493 10.71 -41.40 -23.51
CA ILE A 493 12.12 -41.22 -23.11
C ILE A 493 13.01 -42.36 -23.63
N LYS A 494 12.48 -43.58 -23.79
CA LYS A 494 13.24 -44.71 -24.33
C LYS A 494 13.40 -44.68 -25.86
N HIS A 495 12.62 -43.89 -26.58
CA HIS A 495 12.59 -43.86 -28.06
C HIS A 495 12.95 -42.48 -28.66
N GLY A 496 13.25 -41.48 -27.83
CA GLY A 496 13.87 -40.22 -28.23
C GLY A 496 15.32 -40.20 -27.76
#